data_AF-A0A6L5FBF5-F1
#
_entry.id   AF-A0A6L5FBF5-F1
#
_cell.length_a   1.000
_cell.length_b   1.000
_cell.length_c   1.000
_cell.angle_alpha   90.00
_cell.angle_beta   90.00
_cell.angle_gamma   90.00
#
_symmetry.space_group_name_H-M   'P 1'
#
loop_
_entity.id
_entity.type
_entity.pdbx_description
1 polymer ?
#
loop_
_entity_poly.entity_id
_entity_poly.type
_entity_poly.pdbx_seq_one_letter_code
_entity_poly.pdbx_strand_id
1 'polypeptide(L)'
;MNTSEILVEAYGRIRQLVHRSIDGLDTEGLGYRPEPDANSIAWLVWHLTRIQDDHISEIAGRDQSWVTGGWVGKDGLPSDPVATGFGHTSEQVAAVRPTSADVL
;
A
#
# COMPACT_ATOMS: atom_id res chain seq x y z
N MET A 1 -3.78 -17.60 -24.52
CA MET A 1 -3.39 -16.98 -23.25
C MET A 1 -2.10 -17.63 -22.78
N ASN A 2 -1.00 -16.88 -22.68
CA ASN A 2 0.26 -17.38 -22.10
C ASN A 2 0.34 -17.01 -20.61
N THR A 3 1.34 -17.54 -19.89
CA THR A 3 1.48 -17.32 -18.44
C THR A 3 1.63 -15.84 -18.08
N SER A 4 2.33 -15.04 -18.88
CA SER A 4 2.51 -13.62 -18.59
C SER A 4 1.21 -12.82 -18.75
N GLU A 5 0.35 -13.18 -19.71
CA GLU A 5 -0.98 -12.57 -19.86
C GLU A 5 -1.87 -12.82 -18.65
N ILE A 6 -1.82 -14.02 -18.05
CA ILE A 6 -2.56 -14.33 -16.81
C ILE A 6 -2.07 -13.47 -15.65
N LEU A 7 -0.76 -13.32 -15.50
CA LEU A 7 -0.17 -12.51 -14.43
C LEU A 7 -0.54 -11.03 -14.61
N VAL A 8 -0.42 -10.50 -15.83
CA VAL A 8 -0.82 -9.11 -16.13
C VAL A 8 -2.29 -8.87 -15.82
N GLU A 9 -3.16 -9.81 -16.19
CA GLU A 9 -4.59 -9.72 -15.86
C GLU A 9 -4.82 -9.74 -14.33
N ALA A 10 -4.20 -10.69 -13.61
CA ALA A 10 -4.36 -10.84 -12.17
C ALA A 10 -3.91 -9.58 -11.41
N TYR A 11 -2.73 -9.05 -11.72
CA TYR A 11 -2.21 -7.82 -11.11
C TYR A 11 -3.03 -6.58 -11.52
N GLY A 12 -3.52 -6.52 -12.77
CA GLY A 12 -4.38 -5.43 -13.24
C GLY A 12 -5.70 -5.31 -12.47
N ARG A 13 -6.27 -6.43 -12.01
CA ARG A 13 -7.49 -6.45 -11.20
C ARG A 13 -7.27 -5.88 -9.79
N ILE A 14 -6.08 -6.03 -9.21
CA ILE A 14 -5.76 -5.54 -7.86
C ILE A 14 -5.96 -4.02 -7.79
N ARG A 15 -5.47 -3.26 -8.78
CA ARG A 15 -5.66 -1.81 -8.83
C ARG A 15 -7.13 -1.41 -8.75
N GLN A 16 -7.99 -2.08 -9.51
CA GLN A 16 -9.42 -1.78 -9.49
C GLN A 16 -10.07 -2.13 -8.15
N LEU A 17 -9.64 -3.23 -7.53
CA LEU A 17 -10.13 -3.64 -6.21
C LEU A 17 -9.73 -2.63 -5.14
N VAL A 18 -8.47 -2.21 -5.11
CA VAL A 18 -7.97 -1.18 -4.18
C VAL A 18 -8.80 0.09 -4.26
N HIS A 19 -8.93 0.68 -5.47
CA HIS A 19 -9.69 1.92 -5.62
C HIS A 19 -11.17 1.76 -5.23
N ARG A 20 -11.81 0.62 -5.52
CA ARG A 20 -13.19 0.36 -5.06
C ARG A 20 -13.28 0.18 -3.54
N SER A 21 -12.27 -0.40 -2.90
CA SER A 21 -12.26 -0.64 -1.46
C SER A 21 -12.10 0.63 -0.63
N ILE A 22 -11.51 1.68 -1.20
CA ILE A 22 -11.31 2.97 -0.53
C ILE A 22 -12.26 4.06 -1.02
N ASP A 23 -13.10 3.76 -2.01
CA ASP A 23 -14.04 4.71 -2.59
C ASP A 23 -15.03 5.25 -1.53
N GLY A 24 -15.13 6.58 -1.45
CA GLY A 24 -15.99 7.27 -0.49
C GLY A 24 -15.52 7.26 0.96
N LEU A 25 -14.34 6.70 1.29
CA LEU A 25 -13.78 6.77 2.64
C LEU A 25 -13.06 8.09 2.88
N ASP A 26 -13.30 8.70 4.03
CA ASP A 26 -12.50 9.80 4.56
C ASP A 26 -11.28 9.28 5.35
N THR A 27 -10.48 10.19 5.90
CA THR A 27 -9.30 9.83 6.69
C THR A 27 -9.62 9.00 7.94
N GLU A 28 -10.81 9.19 8.52
CA GLU A 28 -11.24 8.41 9.68
C GLU A 28 -11.56 6.98 9.26
N GLY A 29 -12.33 6.81 8.18
CA GLY A 29 -12.63 5.50 7.60
C GLY A 29 -11.39 4.74 7.14
N LEU A 30 -10.44 5.43 6.48
CA LEU A 30 -9.16 4.84 6.07
C LEU A 30 -8.32 4.37 7.26
N GLY A 31 -8.32 5.14 8.34
CA GLY A 31 -7.58 4.86 9.57
C GLY A 31 -8.35 3.98 10.58
N TYR A 32 -9.59 3.57 10.27
CA TYR A 32 -10.43 2.83 11.19
C TYR A 32 -9.85 1.44 11.48
N ARG A 33 -9.90 1.04 12.76
CA ARG A 33 -9.43 -0.25 13.26
C ARG A 33 -10.55 -0.85 14.12
N PRO A 34 -11.16 -1.98 13.71
CA PRO A 34 -12.27 -2.57 14.46
C PRO A 34 -11.83 -3.16 15.81
N GLU A 35 -10.56 -3.50 15.96
CA GLU A 35 -9.93 -3.97 17.20
C GLU A 35 -8.57 -3.28 17.39
N PRO A 36 -8.05 -3.17 18.62
CA PRO A 36 -6.78 -2.49 18.90
C PRO A 36 -5.60 -3.02 18.08
N ASP A 37 -5.60 -4.31 17.71
CA ASP A 37 -4.53 -4.96 16.94
C ASP A 37 -4.91 -5.23 15.48
N ALA A 38 -6.10 -4.81 15.04
CA ALA A 38 -6.50 -4.95 13.64
C ALA A 38 -5.68 -4.01 12.74
N ASN A 39 -5.45 -4.41 11.50
CA ASN A 39 -4.88 -3.49 10.51
C ASN A 39 -5.94 -2.51 10.01
N SER A 40 -5.55 -1.25 9.81
CA SER A 40 -6.40 -0.26 9.15
C SER A 40 -6.46 -0.52 7.64
N ILE A 41 -7.50 0.01 6.97
CA ILE A 41 -7.63 -0.06 5.51
C ILE A 41 -6.43 0.62 4.85
N ALA A 42 -6.03 1.79 5.35
CA ALA A 42 -4.86 2.53 4.87
C ALA A 42 -3.58 1.69 4.93
N TRP A 43 -3.32 1.04 6.07
CA TRP A 43 -2.15 0.20 6.23
C TRP A 43 -2.18 -1.01 5.28
N LEU A 44 -3.33 -1.66 5.11
CA LEU A 44 -3.48 -2.83 4.23
C LEU A 44 -3.20 -2.47 2.76
N VAL A 45 -3.72 -1.33 2.29
CA VAL A 45 -3.48 -0.87 0.92
C VAL A 45 -2.03 -0.46 0.72
N TRP A 46 -1.45 0.33 1.63
CA TRP A 46 -0.05 0.71 1.57
C TRP A 46 0.89 -0.51 1.63
N HIS A 47 0.65 -1.46 2.53
CA HIS A 47 1.45 -2.68 2.66
C HIS A 47 1.41 -3.49 1.36
N LEU A 48 0.22 -3.67 0.77
CA LEU A 48 0.04 -4.36 -0.50
C LEU A 48 0.84 -3.70 -1.63
N THR A 49 0.77 -2.37 -1.75
CA THR A 49 1.47 -1.64 -2.81
C THR A 49 2.98 -1.62 -2.60
N ARG A 50 3.44 -1.57 -1.34
CA ARG A 50 4.86 -1.72 -0.99
C ARG A 50 5.43 -3.06 -1.38
N ILE A 51 4.77 -4.16 -1.01
CA ILE A 51 5.24 -5.51 -1.36
C ILE A 51 5.24 -5.72 -2.88
N GLN A 52 4.24 -5.21 -3.57
CA GLN A 52 4.21 -5.29 -5.04
C GLN A 52 5.34 -4.49 -5.68
N ASP A 53 5.57 -3.23 -5.25
CA ASP A 53 6.65 -2.40 -5.78
C ASP A 53 8.04 -2.98 -5.48
N ASP A 54 8.25 -3.45 -4.25
CA ASP A 54 9.50 -4.06 -3.80
C ASP A 54 9.88 -5.28 -4.65
N HIS A 55 9.02 -6.28 -4.73
CA HIS A 55 9.31 -7.53 -5.46
C HIS A 55 9.34 -7.34 -6.99
N ILE A 56 8.42 -6.56 -7.56
CA ILE A 56 8.38 -6.38 -9.02
C ILE A 56 9.57 -5.54 -9.50
N SER A 57 9.99 -4.54 -8.72
CA SER A 57 11.19 -3.75 -9.05
C SER A 57 12.45 -4.61 -9.00
N GLU A 58 12.59 -5.49 -8.00
CA GLU A 58 13.70 -6.44 -7.92
C GLU A 58 13.74 -7.37 -9.14
N ILE A 59 12.61 -8.03 -9.46
CA ILE A 59 12.51 -8.93 -10.63
C ILE A 59 12.81 -8.20 -11.93
N ALA A 60 12.41 -6.93 -12.04
CA ALA A 60 12.63 -6.11 -13.23
C ALA A 60 14.03 -5.47 -13.31
N GLY A 61 14.85 -5.57 -12.25
CA GLY A 61 16.15 -4.92 -12.15
C GLY A 61 16.06 -3.40 -12.17
N ARG A 62 15.05 -2.82 -11.50
CA ARG A 62 14.79 -1.37 -11.45
C ARG A 62 14.72 -0.88 -10.01
N ASP A 63 14.90 0.42 -9.83
CA ASP A 63 14.66 1.06 -8.55
C ASP A 63 13.17 1.08 -8.21
N GLN A 64 12.86 0.94 -6.92
CA GLN A 64 11.49 0.99 -6.41
C GLN A 64 10.84 2.35 -6.67
N SER A 65 9.59 2.33 -7.13
CA SER A 65 8.79 3.53 -7.36
C SER A 65 8.52 4.28 -6.06
N TRP A 66 8.43 3.56 -4.94
CA TRP A 66 8.33 4.12 -3.59
C TRP A 66 9.42 5.15 -3.29
N VAL A 67 10.67 4.79 -3.60
CA VAL A 67 11.85 5.61 -3.31
C VAL A 67 12.03 6.71 -4.37
N THR A 68 11.94 6.34 -5.64
CA THR A 68 12.21 7.26 -6.76
C THR A 68 11.05 8.20 -7.08
N GLY A 69 9.83 7.82 -6.72
CA GLY A 69 8.59 8.57 -6.99
C GLY A 69 8.18 9.55 -5.88
N GLY A 70 9.00 9.74 -4.84
CA GLY A 70 8.73 10.71 -3.78
C GLY A 70 7.58 10.32 -2.84
N TRP A 71 7.34 9.03 -2.64
CA TRP A 71 6.29 8.53 -1.77
C TRP A 71 6.72 8.35 -0.31
N VAL A 72 8.02 8.19 -0.07
CA VAL A 72 8.60 8.06 1.28
C VAL A 72 8.20 9.26 2.15
N GLY A 73 7.46 9.00 3.22
CA GLY A 73 6.99 10.04 4.15
C GLY A 73 5.90 10.97 3.59
N LYS A 74 5.40 10.72 2.38
CA LYS A 74 4.41 11.57 1.72
C LYS A 74 3.08 11.48 2.46
N ASP A 75 2.50 12.62 2.80
CA ASP A 75 1.12 12.79 3.24
C ASP A 75 0.62 11.77 4.27
N GLY A 76 1.46 11.38 5.24
CA GLY A 76 1.09 10.45 6.33
C GLY A 76 1.41 8.98 6.08
N LEU A 77 2.16 8.67 5.03
CA LEU A 77 2.79 7.37 4.82
C LEU A 77 4.12 7.24 5.59
N PRO A 78 4.63 6.02 5.84
CA PRO A 78 5.89 5.80 6.54
C PRO A 78 7.09 6.51 5.89
N SER A 79 7.99 7.04 6.73
CA SER A 79 9.18 7.79 6.30
C SER A 79 10.44 6.93 6.15
N ASP A 80 10.38 5.66 6.56
CA ASP A 80 11.47 4.72 6.36
C ASP A 80 11.44 4.20 4.90
N PRO A 81 12.47 4.45 4.08
CA PRO A 81 12.49 4.04 2.68
C PRO A 81 12.48 2.52 2.50
N VAL A 82 12.89 1.73 3.49
CA VAL A 82 12.85 0.26 3.41
C VAL A 82 11.60 -0.34 4.04
N ALA A 83 10.72 0.48 4.63
CA ALA A 83 9.50 -0.03 5.25
C ALA A 83 8.58 -0.68 4.20
N THR A 84 8.20 -1.92 4.50
CA THR A 84 7.18 -2.65 3.75
C THR A 84 5.94 -2.92 4.59
N GLY A 85 5.99 -2.75 5.91
CA GLY A 85 4.95 -3.20 6.85
C GLY A 85 5.29 -4.50 7.55
N PHE A 86 6.25 -5.28 7.04
CA PHE A 86 6.65 -6.54 7.67
C PHE A 86 7.20 -6.29 9.08
N GLY A 87 6.62 -6.97 10.07
CA GLY A 87 6.99 -6.82 11.47
C GLY A 87 6.54 -5.52 12.15
N HIS A 88 5.66 -4.73 11.52
CA HIS A 88 5.08 -3.54 12.17
C HIS A 88 4.35 -3.91 13.47
N THR A 89 4.59 -3.12 14.53
CA THR A 89 3.79 -3.17 15.75
C THR A 89 2.41 -2.55 15.53
N SER A 90 1.50 -2.77 16.48
CA SER A 90 0.16 -2.18 16.46
C SER A 90 0.19 -0.64 16.40
N GLU A 91 1.16 -0.01 17.06
CA GLU A 91 1.38 1.45 17.01
C GLU A 91 1.87 1.90 15.63
N GLN A 92 2.77 1.14 15.01
CA GLN A 92 3.27 1.43 13.66
C GLN A 92 2.18 1.24 12.59
N VAL A 93 1.28 0.28 12.79
CA VAL A 93 0.06 0.13 11.99
C VAL A 93 -0.84 1.36 12.16
N ALA A 94 -1.07 1.81 13.39
CA ALA A 94 -1.90 2.98 13.69
C ALA A 94 -1.36 4.30 13.12
N ALA A 95 -0.03 4.36 12.90
CA ALA A 95 0.66 5.54 12.41
C ALA A 95 0.52 5.75 10.89
N VAL A 96 0.11 4.73 10.12
CA VAL A 96 -0.16 4.89 8.69
C VAL A 96 -1.52 5.57 8.52
N ARG A 97 -1.48 6.89 8.30
CA ARG A 97 -2.65 7.77 8.23
C ARG A 97 -2.53 8.76 7.07
N PRO A 98 -2.82 8.31 5.84
CA PRO A 98 -2.82 9.19 4.69
C PRO A 98 -3.84 10.33 4.85
N THR A 99 -3.54 11.50 4.28
CA THR A 99 -4.43 12.68 4.35
C THR A 99 -5.68 12.56 3.47
N SER A 100 -5.72 11.62 2.53
CA SER A 100 -6.89 11.31 1.70
C SER A 100 -6.72 9.96 1.00
N ALA A 101 -7.80 9.44 0.41
CA ALA A 101 -7.76 8.22 -0.41
C ALA A 101 -6.89 8.38 -1.67
N ASP A 102 -6.72 9.60 -2.20
CA ASP A 102 -5.91 9.87 -3.41
C ASP A 102 -4.41 9.60 -3.23
N VAL A 103 -3.96 9.44 -1.98
CA VAL A 103 -2.58 9.07 -1.64
C VAL A 103 -2.33 7.57 -1.84
N LEU A 104 -3.38 6.74 -1.91
CA LEU A 104 -3.34 5.27 -1.96
C LEU A 104 -3.78 4.70 -3.33
#